data_AF-A0A7S0BL85-F1
#
_entry.id   AF-A0A7S0BL85-F1
#
_cell.length_a   1.000
_cell.length_b   1.000
_cell.length_c   1.000
_cell.angle_alpha   90.00
_cell.angle_beta   90.00
_cell.angle_gamma   90.00
#
_symmetry.space_group_name_H-M   'P 1'
#
loop_
_entity.id
_entity.type
_entity.pdbx_description
1 polymer ?
#
loop_
_entity_poly.entity_id
_entity_poly.type
_entity_poly.pdbx_seq_one_letter_code
_entity_poly.pdbx_strand_id
1 'polypeptide(L)'
;DEYDFDGFRYDGVTSMLYKHHGIGIGFTGNYNEYFGLHVDMDACIYLMLANEMIHKGYPESGLTIAEDVSGMPTLCRPVAEGGIGFDYRLGMAIPDKWIEILKKLSDEQ
;
A
#
# COMPACT_ATOMS: atom_id res chain seq x y z
N ASP A 1 14.79 9.98 -14.37
CA ASP A 1 15.80 10.84 -15.01
C ASP A 1 17.13 10.15 -15.17
N GLU A 2 17.96 10.04 -14.14
CA GLU A 2 19.36 9.57 -14.33
C GLU A 2 19.50 8.08 -14.66
N TYR A 3 18.52 7.26 -14.27
CA TYR A 3 18.60 5.80 -14.33
C TYR A 3 17.50 5.14 -15.16
N ASP A 4 16.67 5.95 -15.82
CA ASP A 4 15.58 5.47 -16.68
C ASP A 4 14.69 4.38 -16.03
N PHE A 5 14.36 4.55 -14.75
CA PHE A 5 13.42 3.67 -14.07
C PHE A 5 11.99 3.88 -14.58
N ASP A 6 11.29 2.77 -14.84
CA ASP A 6 9.87 2.73 -15.22
C ASP A 6 8.92 2.67 -14.01
N GLY A 7 9.37 3.18 -12.86
CA GLY A 7 8.55 3.24 -11.65
C GLY A 7 9.22 2.72 -10.38
N PHE A 8 8.43 2.68 -9.32
CA PHE A 8 8.90 2.43 -7.96
C PHE A 8 7.95 1.54 -7.15
N ARG A 9 8.54 0.72 -6.29
CA ARG A 9 7.82 0.13 -5.15
C ARG A 9 8.16 0.92 -3.89
N TYR A 10 7.15 1.39 -3.20
CA TYR A 10 7.29 1.98 -1.87
C TYR A 10 7.18 0.86 -0.84
N ASP A 11 8.28 0.64 -0.12
CA ASP A 11 8.39 -0.39 0.91
C ASP A 11 7.82 0.09 2.24
N GLY A 12 7.19 -0.79 3.01
CA GLY A 12 6.70 -0.46 4.34
C GLY A 12 5.66 0.66 4.37
N VAL A 13 4.78 0.78 3.36
CA VAL A 13 3.74 1.82 3.32
C VAL A 13 2.81 1.73 4.53
N THR A 14 2.52 0.52 5.04
CA THR A 14 1.77 0.36 6.30
C THR A 14 2.44 1.07 7.47
N SER A 15 3.78 1.06 7.53
CA SER A 15 4.53 1.75 8.58
C SER A 15 4.37 3.27 8.46
N MET A 16 4.32 3.77 7.22
CA MET A 16 4.11 5.19 6.95
C MET A 16 2.69 5.65 7.26
N LEU A 17 1.66 4.87 6.92
CA LEU A 17 0.26 5.30 7.01
C LEU A 17 -0.22 5.52 8.45
N TYR A 18 0.38 4.85 9.44
CA TYR A 18 -0.11 4.87 10.81
C TYR A 18 1.02 5.13 11.81
N LYS A 19 0.74 5.92 12.83
CA LYS A 19 1.69 6.23 13.94
C LYS A 19 2.10 5.00 14.75
N HIS A 20 1.27 3.97 14.76
CA HIS A 20 1.60 2.67 15.38
C HIS A 20 2.29 1.70 14.41
N HIS A 21 2.55 2.13 13.17
CA HIS A 21 3.28 1.38 12.13
C HIS A 21 2.67 0.02 11.78
N GLY A 22 1.38 -0.18 12.06
CA GLY A 22 0.72 -1.51 11.96
C GLY A 22 1.23 -2.57 12.96
N ILE A 23 2.11 -2.23 13.91
CA ILE A 23 2.71 -3.21 14.82
C ILE A 23 1.71 -3.58 15.92
N GLY A 24 1.41 -4.87 16.04
CA GLY A 24 0.48 -5.38 17.06
C GLY A 24 -0.98 -4.97 16.83
N ILE A 25 -1.31 -4.41 15.66
CA ILE A 25 -2.64 -4.00 15.26
C ILE A 25 -3.16 -4.97 14.19
N GLY A 26 -4.37 -5.50 14.41
CA GLY A 26 -5.11 -6.24 13.40
C GLY A 26 -5.94 -5.30 12.54
N PHE A 27 -6.01 -5.59 11.25
CA PHE A 27 -6.93 -4.93 10.32
C PHE A 27 -8.06 -5.89 9.99
N THR A 28 -9.21 -5.67 10.61
CA THR A 28 -10.42 -6.50 10.45
C THR A 28 -11.23 -6.09 9.22
N GLY A 29 -10.95 -4.90 8.67
CA GLY A 29 -11.76 -4.29 7.61
C GLY A 29 -12.72 -3.23 8.12
N ASN A 30 -12.78 -2.98 9.44
CA ASN A 30 -13.55 -1.88 9.99
C ASN A 30 -12.90 -0.55 9.65
N TYR A 31 -13.67 0.39 9.11
CA TYR A 31 -13.12 1.65 8.60
C TYR A 31 -12.52 2.55 9.69
N ASN A 32 -12.90 2.37 10.95
CA ASN A 32 -12.28 3.09 12.08
C ASN A 32 -10.80 2.70 12.29
N GLU A 33 -10.35 1.56 11.76
CA GLU A 33 -8.95 1.13 11.80
C GLU A 33 -8.10 1.84 10.72
N TYR A 34 -8.75 2.37 9.68
CA TYR A 34 -8.09 3.06 8.57
C TYR A 34 -8.13 4.58 8.69
N PHE A 35 -9.15 5.12 9.38
CA PHE A 35 -9.38 6.55 9.49
C PHE A 35 -9.48 6.97 10.96
N GLY A 36 -8.64 7.91 11.39
CA GLY A 36 -8.63 8.41 12.76
C GLY A 36 -7.34 9.12 13.14
N LEU A 37 -7.17 9.42 14.42
CA LEU A 37 -6.00 10.15 14.95
C LEU A 37 -4.70 9.36 14.88
N HIS A 38 -4.78 8.04 14.69
CA HIS A 38 -3.66 7.13 14.51
C HIS A 38 -3.06 7.18 13.10
N VAL A 39 -3.77 7.75 12.12
CA VAL A 39 -3.24 7.98 10.78
C VAL A 39 -2.15 9.04 10.84
N ASP A 40 -1.05 8.80 10.12
CA ASP A 40 -0.01 9.79 9.92
C ASP A 40 -0.32 10.63 8.67
N MET A 41 -0.87 11.82 8.92
CA MET A 41 -1.28 12.71 7.84
C MET A 41 -0.09 13.29 7.07
N ASP A 42 1.06 13.48 7.72
CA ASP A 42 2.25 14.03 7.07
C ASP A 42 2.80 13.01 6.06
N ALA A 43 2.82 11.73 6.46
CA ALA A 43 3.17 10.63 5.58
C ALA A 43 2.18 10.49 4.40
N CYS A 44 0.87 10.57 4.65
CA CYS A 44 -0.15 10.55 3.59
C CYS A 44 0.06 11.69 2.57
N ILE A 45 0.31 12.91 3.04
CA ILE A 45 0.55 14.08 2.19
C ILE A 45 1.83 13.88 1.37
N TYR A 46 2.91 13.38 1.98
CA TYR A 46 4.14 13.05 1.26
C TYR A 46 3.89 12.04 0.13
N LEU A 47 3.16 10.96 0.41
CA LEU A 47 2.85 9.94 -0.58
C LEU A 47 1.97 10.48 -1.72
N MET A 48 0.98 11.32 -1.40
CA MET A 48 0.16 12.00 -2.41
C MET A 48 1.01 12.88 -3.32
N LEU A 49 1.88 13.72 -2.74
CA LEU A 49 2.76 14.61 -3.49
C LEU A 49 3.76 13.82 -4.34
N ALA A 50 4.31 12.73 -3.81
CA ALA A 50 5.25 11.87 -4.53
C ALA A 50 4.59 11.21 -5.73
N ASN A 51 3.42 10.59 -5.56
CA ASN A 51 2.67 9.98 -6.66
C ASN A 51 2.27 11.04 -7.70
N GLU A 52 1.73 12.18 -7.26
CA GLU A 52 1.34 13.25 -8.17
C GLU A 52 2.53 13.79 -8.97
N MET A 53 3.71 13.92 -8.35
CA MET A 53 4.94 14.34 -9.02
C MET A 53 5.40 13.31 -10.05
N ILE A 54 5.43 12.02 -9.68
CA ILE A 54 5.84 10.93 -10.57
C ILE A 54 4.92 10.85 -11.78
N HIS A 55 3.60 10.83 -11.60
CA HIS A 55 2.65 10.73 -12.70
C HIS A 55 2.60 11.99 -13.58
N LYS A 56 2.91 13.17 -13.05
CA LYS A 56 3.05 14.40 -13.86
C LYS A 56 4.36 14.44 -14.66
N GLY A 57 5.46 13.98 -14.05
CA GLY A 57 6.77 13.95 -14.71
C GLY A 57 6.91 12.84 -15.75
N TYR A 58 6.27 11.69 -15.49
CA TYR A 58 6.41 10.46 -16.28
C TYR A 58 5.03 9.83 -16.52
N PRO A 59 4.14 10.45 -17.30
CA PRO A 59 2.77 9.97 -17.49
C PRO A 59 2.68 8.57 -18.12
N GLU A 60 3.67 8.18 -18.93
CA GLU A 60 3.68 6.90 -19.64
C GLU A 60 4.42 5.78 -18.90
N SER A 61 5.35 6.11 -18.00
CA SER A 61 6.25 5.15 -17.35
C SER A 61 6.32 5.27 -15.83
N GLY A 62 5.66 6.23 -15.21
CA GLY A 62 5.75 6.50 -13.77
C GLY A 62 4.91 5.54 -12.92
N LEU A 63 5.15 4.23 -12.99
CA LEU A 63 4.40 3.24 -12.19
C LEU A 63 4.75 3.35 -10.70
N THR A 64 3.74 3.31 -9.82
CA THR A 64 3.98 3.24 -8.37
C THR A 64 3.20 2.10 -7.71
N ILE A 65 3.92 1.30 -6.90
CA ILE A 65 3.37 0.13 -6.20
C ILE A 65 3.55 0.30 -4.70
N ALA A 66 2.47 0.18 -3.94
CA ALA A 66 2.53 0.19 -2.49
C ALA A 66 2.71 -1.22 -1.90
N GLU A 67 3.73 -1.40 -1.07
CA GLU A 67 3.77 -2.50 -0.11
C GLU A 67 3.00 -2.10 1.16
N ASP A 68 1.70 -2.40 1.17
CA ASP A 68 0.83 -2.19 2.33
C ASP A 68 0.14 -3.50 2.71
N VAL A 69 0.28 -3.94 3.97
CA VAL A 69 -0.42 -5.10 4.52
C VAL A 69 -1.80 -4.75 5.07
N SER A 70 -2.06 -3.48 5.42
CA SER A 70 -3.31 -3.07 6.08
C SER A 70 -4.53 -3.14 5.16
N GLY A 71 -4.37 -2.82 3.87
CA GLY A 71 -5.49 -2.73 2.94
C GLY A 71 -6.20 -1.38 3.00
N MET A 72 -5.46 -0.30 3.25
CA MET A 72 -6.00 1.07 3.33
C MET A 72 -6.90 1.39 2.12
N PRO A 73 -8.19 1.75 2.34
CA PRO A 73 -9.08 2.12 1.26
C PRO A 73 -8.53 3.33 0.48
N THR A 74 -8.76 3.37 -0.82
CA THR A 74 -8.33 4.45 -1.74
C THR A 74 -6.81 4.67 -1.86
N LEU A 75 -5.98 3.79 -1.29
CA LEU A 75 -4.52 3.82 -1.45
C LEU A 75 -4.10 3.85 -2.92
N CYS A 76 -4.79 3.06 -3.75
CA CYS A 76 -4.55 2.95 -5.19
C CYS A 76 -5.59 3.70 -6.05
N ARG A 77 -6.10 4.83 -5.56
CA ARG A 77 -6.93 5.76 -6.37
C ARG A 77 -6.14 7.04 -6.64
N PRO A 78 -6.37 7.70 -7.79
CA PRO A 78 -5.71 8.96 -8.12
C PRO A 78 -5.87 10.02 -7.02
N VAL A 79 -4.85 10.86 -6.83
CA VAL A 79 -4.89 11.98 -5.87
C VAL A 79 -6.04 12.94 -6.15
N ALA A 80 -6.35 13.18 -7.43
CA ALA A 80 -7.47 14.03 -7.86
C ALA A 80 -8.86 13.51 -7.43
N GLU A 81 -8.98 12.21 -7.14
CA GLU A 81 -10.21 11.60 -6.60
C GLU A 81 -10.24 11.56 -5.06
N GLY A 82 -9.20 12.06 -4.40
CA GLY A 82 -9.01 11.99 -2.95
C GLY A 82 -8.29 10.73 -2.47
N GLY A 83 -7.68 9.94 -3.37
CA GLY A 83 -6.82 8.81 -3.01
C GLY A 83 -5.37 9.22 -2.72
N ILE A 84 -4.53 8.23 -2.41
CA ILE A 84 -3.09 8.44 -2.14
C ILE A 84 -2.26 8.43 -3.42
N GLY A 85 -2.80 7.87 -4.51
CA GLY A 85 -2.22 7.97 -5.84
C GLY A 85 -1.36 6.80 -6.28
N PHE A 86 -1.30 5.67 -5.56
CA PHE A 86 -0.59 4.49 -6.08
C PHE A 86 -1.36 3.84 -7.25
N ASP A 87 -0.65 3.17 -8.15
CA ASP A 87 -1.30 2.39 -9.22
C ASP A 87 -1.74 1.02 -8.72
N TYR A 88 -0.89 0.36 -7.92
CA TYR A 88 -1.14 -0.98 -7.41
C TYR A 88 -0.72 -1.13 -5.95
N ARG A 89 -1.25 -2.18 -5.31
CA ARG A 89 -0.76 -2.69 -4.02
C ARG A 89 -0.45 -4.17 -4.10
N LEU A 90 0.48 -4.62 -3.27
CA LEU A 90 0.82 -6.04 -3.18
C LEU A 90 -0.25 -6.85 -2.45
N GLY A 91 -0.56 -8.04 -2.97
CA GLY A 91 -1.46 -9.02 -2.36
C GLY A 91 -0.79 -9.78 -1.22
N MET A 92 -0.41 -9.08 -0.14
CA MET A 92 0.47 -9.60 0.93
C MET A 92 -0.08 -10.81 1.68
N ALA A 93 -1.41 -10.98 1.76
CA ALA A 93 -2.04 -12.12 2.45
C ALA A 93 -2.08 -13.41 1.61
N ILE A 94 -1.83 -13.34 0.30
CA ILE A 94 -1.92 -14.50 -0.61
C ILE A 94 -0.85 -15.55 -0.28
N PRO A 95 0.45 -15.20 -0.12
CA PRO A 95 1.48 -16.18 0.25
C PRO A 95 1.19 -16.89 1.57
N ASP A 96 0.71 -16.17 2.59
CA ASP A 96 0.36 -16.76 3.90
C ASP A 96 -0.71 -17.84 3.76
N LYS A 97 -1.70 -17.61 2.89
CA LYS A 97 -2.76 -18.60 2.66
C LYS A 97 -2.22 -19.87 2.00
N TRP A 98 -1.33 -19.73 1.02
CA TRP A 98 -0.69 -20.90 0.39
C TRP A 98 0.18 -21.67 1.36
N ILE A 99 0.95 -20.97 2.20
CA ILE A 99 1.76 -21.59 3.26
C ILE A 99 0.87 -22.34 4.25
N GLU A 100 -0.28 -21.77 4.62
CA GLU A 100 -1.25 -22.44 5.49
C GLU A 100 -1.77 -23.74 4.86
N ILE A 101 -2.24 -23.68 3.61
CA ILE A 101 -2.80 -24.82 2.88
C ILE A 101 -1.76 -25.94 2.80
N LEU A 102 -0.56 -25.64 2.31
CA LEU A 102 0.50 -26.61 2.09
C LEU A 102 1.02 -27.26 3.40
N LYS A 103 0.85 -26.59 4.55
CA LYS A 103 1.27 -27.14 5.84
C LYS A 103 0.18 -27.93 6.55
N LYS A 104 -1.09 -27.60 6.32
CA LYS A 104 -2.21 -28.16 7.10
C LYS A 104 -3.03 -29.20 6.34
N LEU A 105 -3.04 -29.16 5.02
CA LEU A 105 -3.78 -30.08 4.17
C LEU A 105 -2.81 -31.05 3.50
N SER A 106 -3.08 -32.34 3.61
CA SER A 106 -2.39 -33.38 2.84
C SER A 106 -3.04 -33.53 1.48
N ASP A 107 -2.27 -33.87 0.45
CA ASP A 107 -2.77 -34.09 -0.92
C ASP A 107 -3.89 -35.15 -1.03
N GLU A 108 -3.99 -36.03 -0.03
CA GLU A 108 -4.97 -37.13 0.04
C GLU A 108 -6.34 -36.72 0.61
N GLN A 109 -6.50 -35.47 1.06
CA GLN A 109 -7.76 -34.87 1.53
C GLN A 109 -8.27 -33.83 0.54
#